data_AF-A0A932H9Q0-F1
#
_entry.id   AF-A0A932H9Q0-F1
#
_cell.length_a   1.000
_cell.length_b   1.000
_cell.length_c   1.000
_cell.angle_alpha   90.00
_cell.angle_beta   90.00
_cell.angle_gamma   90.00
#
_symmetry.space_group_name_H-M   'P 1'
#
loop_
_entity.id
_entity.type
_entity.pdbx_description
1 polymer ?
#
loop_
_entity_poly.entity_id
_entity_poly.type
_entity_poly.pdbx_seq_one_letter_code
_entity_poly.pdbx_strand_id
1 'polypeptide(L)'
;RYFPITVTDLVVIHDDLDLPFGRIRIRPGGGAGGHRGMLSILETLGEEGFFRVRVGIGRPPPGADPVDYVLQPFSPAERSGLEGVISKAADAVVCLLKESPQRAMEKFNRAD
;
A
#
# COMPACT_ATOMS: atom_id res chain seq x y z
N ARG A 1 5.57 23.41 3.56
CA ARG A 1 6.54 22.33 3.18
C ARG A 1 7.93 22.78 3.63
N TYR A 2 8.71 21.94 4.30
CA TYR A 2 10.04 22.30 4.87
C TYR A 2 11.20 21.80 3.99
N PHE A 3 11.12 20.57 3.48
CA PHE A 3 12.12 20.01 2.58
C PHE A 3 11.85 20.38 1.11
N PRO A 4 12.90 20.53 0.27
CA PRO A 4 12.77 20.81 -1.15
C PRO A 4 12.45 19.52 -1.93
N ILE A 5 11.27 18.94 -1.68
CA ILE A 5 10.78 17.72 -2.32
C ILE A 5 9.42 17.96 -2.99
N THR A 6 9.17 17.19 -4.04
CA THR A 6 7.94 17.20 -4.83
C THR A 6 7.15 15.91 -4.64
N VAL A 7 5.94 15.83 -5.20
CA VAL A 7 5.14 14.59 -5.12
C VAL A 7 5.83 13.40 -5.80
N THR A 8 6.69 13.64 -6.81
CA THR A 8 7.42 12.53 -7.47
C THR A 8 8.51 11.93 -6.58
N ASP A 9 8.91 12.61 -5.51
CA ASP A 9 9.88 12.12 -4.52
C ASP A 9 9.21 11.32 -3.39
N LEU A 10 7.87 11.23 -3.39
CA LEU A 10 7.10 10.57 -2.35
C LEU A 10 6.74 9.13 -2.74
N VAL A 11 6.92 8.23 -1.77
CA VAL A 11 6.37 6.87 -1.79
C VAL A 11 5.50 6.68 -0.56
N VAL A 12 4.25 6.26 -0.73
CA VAL A 12 3.33 5.95 0.37
C VAL A 12 3.08 4.46 0.44
N ILE A 13 3.31 3.87 1.62
CA ILE A 13 3.00 2.47 1.91
C ILE A 13 1.73 2.48 2.77
N HIS A 14 0.71 1.73 2.38
CA HIS A 14 -0.54 1.66 3.15
C HIS A 14 -1.23 0.31 2.98
N ASP A 15 -2.08 -0.05 3.93
CA ASP A 15 -2.94 -1.22 3.87
C ASP A 15 -4.06 -1.05 2.83
N ASP A 16 -4.55 -2.17 2.30
CA ASP A 16 -5.56 -2.14 1.25
C ASP A 16 -6.55 -3.31 1.38
N LEU A 17 -7.82 -2.96 1.54
CA LEU A 17 -8.92 -3.91 1.66
C LEU A 17 -9.22 -4.66 0.35
N ASP A 18 -8.92 -4.06 -0.80
CA ASP A 18 -9.23 -4.66 -2.11
C ASP A 18 -8.18 -5.67 -2.57
N LEU A 19 -7.08 -5.79 -1.82
CA LEU A 19 -6.01 -6.73 -2.08
C LEU A 19 -6.07 -7.87 -1.05
N PRO A 20 -6.02 -9.15 -1.47
CA PRO A 20 -5.92 -10.28 -0.55
C PRO A 20 -4.75 -10.14 0.44
N PHE A 21 -4.86 -10.77 1.61
CA PHE A 21 -3.78 -10.72 2.61
C PHE A 21 -2.42 -11.08 2.00
N GLY A 22 -1.41 -10.24 2.26
CA GLY A 22 -0.03 -10.43 1.79
C GLY A 22 0.22 -10.08 0.32
N ARG A 23 -0.81 -9.66 -0.40
CA ARG A 23 -0.68 -9.20 -1.78
C ARG A 23 -0.07 -7.81 -1.83
N ILE A 24 1.01 -7.65 -2.59
CA ILE A 24 1.63 -6.34 -2.82
C ILE A 24 1.22 -5.80 -4.18
N ARG A 25 0.91 -4.51 -4.27
CA ARG A 25 0.72 -3.83 -5.56
C ARG A 25 1.29 -2.42 -5.55
N ILE A 26 2.19 -2.16 -6.49
CA ILE A 26 2.76 -0.85 -6.75
C ILE A 26 1.94 -0.13 -7.82
N ARG A 27 1.57 1.13 -7.56
CA ARG A 27 0.87 2.00 -8.52
C ARG A 27 1.48 3.41 -8.56
N PRO A 28 1.61 4.02 -9.75
CA PRO A 28 1.83 5.46 -9.86
C PRO A 28 0.49 6.19 -9.71
N GLY A 29 0.37 7.10 -8.75
CA GLY A 29 -0.82 7.93 -8.54
C GLY A 29 -2.11 7.14 -8.25
N GLY A 30 -3.26 7.76 -8.57
CA GLY A 30 -4.60 7.21 -8.39
C GLY A 30 -5.40 7.84 -7.24
N GLY A 31 -6.71 7.57 -7.18
CA GLY A 31 -7.59 8.09 -6.14
C GLY A 31 -7.41 7.42 -4.77
N ALA A 32 -8.10 7.92 -3.74
CA ALA A 32 -7.98 7.42 -2.37
C ALA A 32 -8.51 5.99 -2.15
N GLY A 33 -9.38 5.49 -3.04
CA GLY A 33 -9.93 4.12 -2.93
C GLY A 33 -10.69 3.87 -1.62
N GLY A 34 -11.28 4.90 -1.02
CA GLY A 34 -11.95 4.81 0.29
C GLY A 34 -11.01 4.89 1.50
N HIS A 35 -9.69 4.88 1.32
CA HIS A 35 -8.73 4.98 2.41
C HIS A 35 -8.59 6.42 2.91
N ARG A 36 -8.97 6.69 4.16
CA ARG A 36 -9.03 8.05 4.74
C ARG A 36 -7.66 8.74 4.82
N GLY A 37 -6.60 8.01 5.17
CA GLY A 37 -5.22 8.54 5.15
C GLY A 37 -4.78 8.98 3.75
N MET A 38 -5.05 8.16 2.72
CA MET A 38 -4.78 8.52 1.33
C MET A 38 -5.58 9.73 0.85
N LEU A 39 -6.85 9.85 1.26
CA LEU A 39 -7.66 11.04 0.98
C LEU A 39 -7.02 12.29 1.58
N SER A 40 -6.63 12.23 2.86
CA SER A 40 -5.98 13.35 3.54
C SER A 40 -4.66 13.76 2.86
N ILE A 41 -3.83 12.80 2.43
CA ILE A 41 -2.59 13.09 1.71
C ILE A 41 -2.88 13.81 0.39
N LEU A 42 -3.83 13.30 -0.40
CA LEU A 42 -4.21 13.90 -1.68
C LEU A 42 -4.75 15.32 -1.53
N GLU A 43 -5.66 15.54 -0.57
CA GLU A 43 -6.23 16.85 -0.27
C GLU A 43 -5.16 17.85 0.20
N THR A 44 -4.20 17.38 1.01
CA THR A 44 -3.12 18.23 1.53
C THR A 44 -2.09 18.58 0.48
N LEU A 45 -1.77 17.66 -0.43
CA LEU A 45 -0.75 17.88 -1.45
C LEU A 45 -1.30 18.61 -2.67
N GLY A 46 -2.61 18.49 -2.96
CA GLY A 46 -3.26 19.08 -4.13
C GLY A 46 -2.85 18.47 -5.47
N GLU A 47 -2.00 17.44 -5.45
CA GLU A 47 -1.39 16.82 -6.62
C GLU A 47 -1.35 15.29 -6.44
N GLU A 48 -1.63 14.58 -7.52
CA GLU A 48 -1.37 13.14 -7.64
C GLU A 48 0.05 12.89 -8.16
N GLY A 49 0.40 11.62 -8.42
CA GLY A 49 1.64 11.29 -9.14
C GLY A 49 2.79 10.76 -8.26
N PHE A 50 2.56 10.61 -6.96
CA PHE A 50 3.46 9.85 -6.09
C PHE A 50 3.20 8.33 -6.19
N PHE A 51 4.22 7.52 -5.90
CA PHE A 51 4.09 6.07 -5.91
C PHE A 51 3.41 5.56 -4.65
N ARG A 52 2.66 4.47 -4.81
CA ARG A 52 1.99 3.77 -3.71
C ARG A 52 2.39 2.31 -3.70
N VAL A 53 2.76 1.82 -2.53
CA VAL A 53 2.96 0.39 -2.24
C VAL A 53 1.78 -0.06 -1.40
N ARG A 54 0.79 -0.66 -2.05
CA ARG A 54 -0.43 -1.15 -1.43
C ARG A 54 -0.17 -2.54 -0.86
N VAL A 55 -0.46 -2.72 0.43
CA VAL A 55 -0.27 -3.98 1.17
C VAL A 55 -1.64 -4.57 1.49
N GLY A 56 -1.96 -5.70 0.88
CA GLY A 56 -3.28 -6.32 1.03
C GLY A 56 -3.51 -6.87 2.43
N ILE A 57 -4.65 -6.49 3.00
CA ILE A 57 -5.17 -7.00 4.27
C ILE A 57 -6.49 -7.77 4.11
N GLY A 58 -6.98 -7.90 2.86
CA GLY A 58 -8.24 -8.55 2.56
C GLY A 58 -9.47 -7.74 2.97
N ARG A 59 -10.65 -8.26 2.63
CA ARG A 59 -11.93 -7.68 3.05
C ARG A 59 -12.44 -8.37 4.31
N PRO A 60 -13.14 -7.63 5.19
CA PRO A 60 -13.86 -8.25 6.28
C PRO A 60 -14.92 -9.25 5.78
N PRO A 61 -15.34 -10.20 6.64
CA PRO A 61 -16.47 -11.07 6.34
C PRO A 61 -17.74 -10.28 5.99
N PRO A 62 -18.66 -10.84 5.18
CA PRO A 62 -19.92 -10.19 4.86
C PRO A 62 -20.66 -9.73 6.12
N GLY A 63 -21.04 -8.44 6.16
CA GLY A 63 -21.77 -7.84 7.27
C GLY A 63 -20.92 -7.20 8.37
N ALA A 64 -19.58 -7.36 8.34
CA ALA A 64 -18.69 -6.64 9.24
C ALA A 64 -18.31 -5.25 8.69
N ASP A 65 -18.17 -4.27 9.59
CA ASP A 65 -17.77 -2.90 9.24
C ASP A 65 -16.28 -2.85 8.86
N PRO A 66 -15.92 -2.36 7.67
CA PRO A 66 -14.53 -2.13 7.28
C PRO A 66 -13.74 -1.23 8.26
N VAL A 67 -14.39 -0.26 8.91
CA VAL A 67 -13.74 0.63 9.89
C VAL A 67 -13.28 -0.14 11.11
N ASP A 68 -14.12 -1.04 11.63
CA ASP A 68 -13.75 -1.87 12.77
C ASP A 68 -12.68 -2.89 12.37
N TYR A 69 -12.77 -3.46 11.17
CA TYR A 69 -11.82 -4.45 10.67
C TYR A 69 -10.37 -3.92 10.62
N VAL A 70 -10.14 -2.71 10.11
CA VAL A 70 -8.78 -2.14 10.04
C VAL A 70 -8.19 -1.80 11.41
N LEU A 71 -9.01 -1.77 12.46
CA LEU A 71 -8.58 -1.55 13.84
C LEU A 71 -8.37 -2.87 14.61
N GLN A 72 -8.75 -4.01 14.03
CA GLN A 72 -8.58 -5.32 14.64
C GLN A 72 -7.15 -5.85 14.45
N PRO A 73 -6.64 -6.66 15.41
CA PRO A 73 -5.38 -7.34 15.21
C PRO A 73 -5.50 -8.43 14.14
N PHE A 74 -4.40 -8.69 13.44
CA PHE A 74 -4.28 -9.87 12.57
C PHE A 74 -4.58 -11.17 13.34
N SER A 75 -5.27 -12.10 12.66
CA SER A 75 -5.54 -13.43 13.16
C SER A 75 -4.26 -14.25 13.37
N PRO A 76 -4.27 -15.33 14.17
CA PRO A 76 -3.09 -16.18 14.33
C PRO A 76 -2.52 -16.73 13.01
N ALA A 77 -3.39 -17.03 12.04
CA ALA A 77 -3.00 -17.50 10.72
C ALA A 77 -2.33 -16.41 9.87
N GLU A 78 -2.80 -15.16 9.96
CA GLU A 78 -2.17 -14.02 9.27
C GLU A 78 -0.85 -13.63 9.94
N ARG A 79 -0.80 -13.65 11.27
CA ARG A 79 0.41 -13.34 12.03
C ARG A 79 1.60 -14.21 11.66
N SER A 80 1.39 -15.49 11.33
CA SER A 80 2.47 -16.38 10.90
C SER A 80 3.04 -15.99 9.53
N GLY A 81 2.25 -15.37 8.66
CA GLY A 81 2.69 -14.85 7.36
C GLY A 81 3.15 -13.39 7.38
N LEU A 82 2.82 -12.64 8.43
CA LEU A 82 2.95 -11.18 8.46
C LEU A 82 4.40 -10.70 8.28
N GLU A 83 5.38 -11.38 8.88
CA GLU A 83 6.80 -11.04 8.71
C GLU A 83 7.22 -11.13 7.24
N GLY A 84 6.77 -12.15 6.52
CA GLY A 84 7.02 -12.32 5.09
C GLY A 84 6.34 -11.21 4.25
N VAL A 85 5.13 -10.78 4.63
CA VAL A 85 4.43 -9.67 3.98
C VAL A 85 5.21 -8.36 4.16
N ILE A 86 5.66 -8.07 5.38
CA ILE A 86 6.44 -6.87 5.69
C ILE A 86 7.77 -6.89 4.91
N SER A 87 8.48 -8.03 4.89
CA SER A 87 9.70 -8.18 4.10
C SER A 87 9.45 -7.95 2.61
N LYS A 88 8.37 -8.53 2.05
CA LYS A 88 8.01 -8.35 0.63
C LYS A 88 7.67 -6.90 0.31
N ALA A 89 6.99 -6.19 1.21
CA ALA A 89 6.70 -4.76 1.05
C ALA A 89 7.97 -3.91 1.11
N ALA A 90 8.90 -4.22 2.01
CA ALA A 90 10.20 -3.55 2.09
C ALA A 90 11.01 -3.76 0.80
N ASP A 91 11.10 -5.00 0.31
CA ASP A 91 11.78 -5.33 -0.95
C ASP A 91 11.16 -4.60 -2.15
N ALA A 92 9.84 -4.42 -2.15
CA ALA A 92 9.13 -3.68 -3.18
C ALA A 92 9.55 -2.20 -3.21
N VAL A 93 9.68 -1.58 -2.04
CA VAL A 93 10.16 -0.19 -1.90
C VAL A 93 11.63 -0.09 -2.32
N VAL A 94 12.47 -1.02 -1.87
CA VAL A 94 13.90 -1.02 -2.24
C VAL A 94 14.08 -1.16 -3.75
N CYS A 95 13.35 -2.08 -4.39
CA CYS A 95 13.38 -2.27 -5.84
C CYS A 95 12.89 -1.01 -6.58
N LEU A 96 11.81 -0.39 -6.10
CA LEU A 96 11.27 0.85 -6.66
C LEU A 96 12.30 1.99 -6.62
N LEU A 97 13.05 2.13 -5.53
CA LEU A 97 14.02 3.21 -5.33
C LEU A 97 15.39 2.94 -5.99
N LYS A 98 15.84 1.68 -6.04
CA LYS A 98 17.20 1.33 -6.49
C LYS A 98 17.28 0.80 -7.91
N GLU A 99 16.20 0.25 -8.46
CA GLU A 99 16.18 -0.33 -9.80
C GLU A 99 15.38 0.57 -10.76
N SER A 100 14.05 0.38 -10.81
CA SER A 100 13.15 1.25 -11.56
C SER A 100 11.68 0.96 -11.20
N PRO A 101 10.76 1.92 -11.40
CA PRO A 101 9.33 1.68 -11.24
C PRO A 101 8.79 0.52 -12.07
N GLN A 102 9.24 0.42 -13.33
CA GLN A 102 8.82 -0.65 -14.24
C GLN A 102 9.24 -2.02 -13.70
N ARG A 103 10.50 -2.16 -13.27
CA ARG A 103 11.04 -3.40 -12.73
C ARG A 103 10.35 -3.81 -11.44
N ALA A 104 10.12 -2.85 -10.53
CA ALA A 104 9.42 -3.11 -9.29
C ALA A 104 7.96 -3.53 -9.56
N MET A 105 7.24 -2.83 -10.42
CA MET A 105 5.88 -3.22 -10.81
C MET A 105 5.85 -4.60 -11.48
N GLU A 106 6.76 -4.89 -12.41
CA GLU A 106 6.87 -6.21 -13.03
C GLU A 106 7.13 -7.33 -12.02
N LYS A 107 7.93 -7.08 -10.98
CA LYS A 107 8.29 -8.10 -9.99
C LYS A 107 7.18 -8.31 -8.97
N PHE A 108 6.57 -7.24 -8.47
CA PHE A 108 5.66 -7.30 -7.31
C PHE A 108 4.17 -7.26 -7.68
N ASN A 109 3.79 -6.84 -8.89
CA ASN A 109 2.37 -6.79 -9.28
C ASN A 109 1.83 -8.08 -9.91
N ARG A 110 2.68 -9.06 -10.20
CA ARG A 110 2.29 -10.34 -10.85
C ARG A 110 1.32 -11.10 -10.00
N ALA A 111 0.17 -11.49 -10.54
CA ALA A 111 -0.74 -12.42 -9.88
C ALA A 111 0.05 -13.69 -9.51
N ASP A 112 -0.01 -14.06 -8.23
CA ASP A 112 0.26 -15.45 -7.85
C ASP A 112 -1.03 -16.21 -8.15
#